data_AF-A0A924ND58-F1
#
_entry.id   AF-A0A924ND58-F1
#
_cell.length_a   1.000
_cell.length_b   1.000
_cell.length_c   1.000
_cell.angle_alpha   90.00
_cell.angle_beta   90.00
_cell.angle_gamma   90.00
#
_symmetry.space_group_name_H-M   'P 1'
#
loop_
_entity.id
_entity.type
_entity.pdbx_description
1 polymer ?
#
loop_
_entity_poly.entity_id
_entity_poly.type
_entity_poly.pdbx_seq_one_letter_code
_entity_poly.pdbx_strand_id
1 'polypeptide(L)' 'MLLPLSDYGRDGAPITFKAWACSNPTCGFNIRIDNGELSYGKTIGPSQK' A
#
# COMPACT_ATOMS: atom_id res chain seq x y z
N MET A 1 11.34 1.70 7.87
CA MET A 1 10.53 0.50 8.19
C MET A 1 9.26 0.55 7.34
N LEU A 2 8.84 -0.60 6.81
CA LEU A 2 7.62 -0.72 6.00
C LEU A 2 6.53 -1.37 6.84
N LEU A 3 5.37 -0.74 6.91
CA LEU A 3 4.21 -1.25 7.64
C LEU A 3 3.26 -1.93 6.65
N PRO A 4 2.88 -3.20 6.88
CA PRO A 4 1.97 -3.90 6.00
C PRO A 4 0.55 -3.34 6.11
N LEU A 5 -0.10 -3.20 4.97
CA LEU A 5 -1.49 -2.78 4.80
C LEU A 5 -2.24 -3.84 3.99
N SER A 6 -3.40 -4.25 4.51
CA SER A 6 -4.35 -5.08 3.77
C SER A 6 -5.35 -4.16 3.06
N ASP A 7 -5.62 -4.46 1.79
CA ASP A 7 -6.71 -3.82 1.05
C ASP A 7 -7.86 -4.82 0.95
N TYR A 8 -9.08 -4.36 1.18
CA TYR A 8 -10.27 -5.17 0.96
C TYR A 8 -10.48 -5.25 -0.55
N GLY A 9 -10.07 -6.37 -1.17
CA GLY A 9 -10.40 -6.64 -2.56
C GLY A 9 -11.91 -6.60 -2.78
N ARG A 10 -12.37 -6.03 -3.91
CA ARG A 10 -13.79 -5.99 -4.30
C ARG A 10 -14.49 -7.35 -4.20
N ASP A 11 -13.75 -8.44 -4.39
CA ASP A 11 -14.24 -9.83 -4.36
C ASP A 11 -14.03 -10.56 -3.02
N GLY A 12 -13.71 -9.85 -1.94
CA GLY A 12 -13.77 -10.39 -0.57
C GLY A 12 -12.75 -11.49 -0.22
N ALA A 13 -11.87 -11.89 -1.13
CA ALA A 13 -10.79 -12.81 -0.80
C ALA A 13 -9.78 -12.12 0.13
N PRO A 14 -9.48 -12.69 1.32
CA PRO A 14 -8.53 -12.09 2.24
C PRO A 14 -7.13 -12.16 1.64
N ILE A 15 -6.63 -11.01 1.17
CA ILE A 15 -5.22 -10.81 0.87
C ILE A 15 -4.60 -10.23 2.13
N THR A 16 -3.86 -11.05 2.87
CA THR A 16 -3.32 -10.68 4.18
C THR A 16 -2.55 -9.37 4.10
N PHE A 17 -1.76 -9.16 3.04
CA PHE A 17 -1.02 -7.92 2.80
C PHE A 17 -0.95 -7.60 1.29
N LYS A 18 -1.46 -6.45 0.86
CA LYS A 18 -1.44 -6.00 -0.55
C LYS A 18 -0.61 -4.73 -0.75
N ALA A 19 -0.38 -3.97 0.31
CA ALA A 19 0.39 -2.74 0.26
C ALA A 19 1.29 -2.61 1.48
N TRP A 20 2.30 -1.76 1.36
CA TRP A 20 3.19 -1.39 2.45
C TRP A 20 3.43 0.11 2.41
N ALA A 21 3.30 0.79 3.55
CA ALA A 21 3.63 2.21 3.67
C ALA A 21 4.96 2.38 4.39
N CYS A 22 5.81 3.30 3.94
CA CYS A 22 6.97 3.67 4.74
C CYS A 22 6.51 4.42 6.00
N SER A 23 6.95 3.95 7.17
CA SER A 23 6.65 4.58 8.47
C SER A 23 7.53 5.79 8.77
N ASN A 24 8.57 6.03 7.97
CA ASN A 24 9.43 7.20 8.11
C ASN A 24 8.82 8.36 7.30
N PRO A 25 8.52 9.50 7.96
CA PRO A 25 7.98 10.68 7.27
C PRO A 25 8.83 11.19 6.10
N THR A 26 10.13 10.89 6.07
CA THR A 26 11.04 11.34 5.00
C THR A 26 10.99 10.49 3.74
N CYS A 27 10.41 9.28 3.79
CA CYS A 27 10.27 8.39 2.64
C CYS A 27 9.21 8.85 1.62
N GLY A 28 8.02 9.22 2.11
CA GLY A 28 6.87 9.61 1.29
C GLY A 28 6.28 8.56 0.33
N PHE A 29 6.82 7.33 0.29
CA PHE A 29 6.44 6.29 -0.67
C PHE A 29 5.63 5.14 -0.07
N ASN A 30 4.84 4.49 -0.92
CA ASN A 30 4.19 3.21 -0.64
C ASN A 30 4.58 2.18 -1.69
N ILE A 31 4.46 0.91 -1.33
CA ILE A 31 4.63 -0.23 -2.23
C ILE A 31 3.28 -0.93 -2.32
N ARG A 32 2.89 -1.35 -3.52
CA ARG A 32 1.63 -2.04 -3.77
C ARG A 32 1.85 -3.25 -4.67
N ILE A 33 1.07 -4.30 -4.45
CA ILE A 33 1.02 -5.48 -5.31
C ILE A 33 -0.32 -5.52 -6.04
N ASP A 34 -0.29 -5.54 -7.36
CA ASP A 34 -1.45 -5.67 -8.23
C ASP A 34 -1.24 -6.84 -9.19
N ASN A 35 -2.05 -7.90 -9.08
CA ASN A 35 -1.97 -9.08 -9.96
C ASN A 35 -0.56 -9.69 -10.12
N GLY A 36 0.26 -9.63 -9.06
CA GLY A 36 1.63 -10.15 -9.07
C GLY A 36 2.70 -9.13 -9.50
N GLU A 37 2.30 -7.91 -9.87
CA GLU A 37 3.21 -6.81 -10.19
C GLU A 37 3.46 -5.93 -8.96
N LEU A 38 4.72 -5.53 -8.76
CA LEU A 38 5.17 -4.68 -7.67
C LEU A 38 5.32 -3.23 -8.14
N SER A 39 4.55 -2.31 -7.55
CA SER A 39 4.54 -0.89 -7.90
C SER A 39 5.06 0.00 -6.75
N TYR A 40 5.82 1.04 -7.09
CA TYR A 40 6.28 2.09 -6.17
C TYR A 40 5.44 3.37 -6.33
N GLY A 41 4.64 3.70 -5.33
CA GLY A 41 3.87 4.95 -5.27
C GLY A 41 4.72 6.12 -4.76
N LYS A 42 4.65 7.28 -5.42
CA LYS A 42 5.54 8.43 -5.15
C LYS A 42 5.03 9.44 -4.12
N THR A 43 3.75 9.42 -3.74
CA THR A 43 3.21 10.42 -2.79
C THR A 43 2.09 9.83 -1.94
N ILE A 44 2.36 9.56 -0.66
CA ILE A 44 1.29 9.32 0.31
C ILE A 44 0.74 10.68 0.78
N GLY A 45 -0.38 11.10 0.20
CA GLY A 45 -1.14 12.27 0.67
C GLY A 45 -2.37 11.86 1.47
N PRO A 46 -2.93 12.74 2.32
CA PRO A 46 -4.24 12.49 2.92
C PRO A 46 -5.27 12.31 1.80
N SER A 47 -6.05 11.23 1.86
CA SER A 47 -7.19 11.01 0.97
C SER A 47 -8.15 12.17 1.16
N GLN A 48 -8.24 13.08 0.19
CA GLN A 48 -9.35 14.01 0.13
C GLN A 48 -10.60 13.17 -0.16
N LYS A 49 -11.46 13.10 0.85
CA LYS A 49 -12.73 12.38 0.79
C LYS A 49 -13.71 13.13 -0.11
#